data_AF-A0A7W4BSQ1-F1
#
_entry.id   AF-A0A7W4BSQ1-F1
#
_cell.length_a   1.000
_cell.length_b   1.000
_cell.length_c   1.000
_cell.angle_alpha   90.00
_cell.angle_beta   90.00
_cell.angle_gamma   90.00
#
_symmetry.space_group_name_H-M   'P 1'
#
loop_
_entity.id
_entity.type
_entity.pdbx_description
1 polymer ?
#
loop_
_entity_poly.entity_id
_entity_poly.type
_entity_poly.pdbx_seq_one_letter_code
_entity_poly.pdbx_strand_id
1 'polypeptide(L)'
;MKLKLLIGCAFTIIIMYSLGAIYSLENSRVEDVVLCSVEDNTHYIPNSFCEFYLFNFRLTKQDLDDLQSVGGIAFLFGISNQKKRYVYLDKFIDNGASVNTKSKIDGLPPLHAAILLNDKKLVEYLLSKGSDPQLLDSQLRLNAYDFVLFLKRKNDSINRIEVIRMLSTINL
;
A
#
# COMPACT_ATOMS: atom_id res chain seq x y z
N MET A 1 -10.97 15.81 -48.26
CA MET A 1 -11.66 14.52 -47.94
C MET A 1 -10.78 13.59 -47.10
N LYS A 2 -9.53 13.29 -47.51
CA LYS A 2 -8.60 12.42 -46.76
C LYS A 2 -8.27 12.90 -45.34
N LEU A 3 -8.07 14.21 -45.12
CA LEU A 3 -7.75 14.75 -43.78
C LEU A 3 -8.89 14.59 -42.76
N LYS A 4 -10.16 14.85 -43.15
CA LYS A 4 -11.32 14.63 -42.27
C LYS A 4 -11.51 13.15 -41.92
N LEU A 5 -11.25 12.26 -42.89
CA LEU A 5 -11.28 10.82 -42.67
C LEU A 5 -10.18 10.36 -41.70
N LEU A 6 -8.95 10.88 -41.87
CA LEU A 6 -7.82 10.63 -40.94
C LEU A 6 -8.11 11.11 -39.52
N ILE A 7 -8.68 12.31 -39.36
CA ILE A 7 -9.09 12.84 -38.05
C ILE A 7 -10.17 11.97 -37.42
N GLY A 8 -11.17 11.54 -38.21
CA GLY A 8 -12.22 10.63 -37.75
C GLY A 8 -11.66 9.29 -37.26
N CYS A 9 -10.77 8.67 -38.03
CA CYS A 9 -10.11 7.42 -37.62
C CYS A 9 -9.28 7.60 -36.34
N ALA A 10 -8.49 8.67 -36.24
CA ALA A 10 -7.70 8.96 -35.04
C ALA A 10 -8.60 9.11 -33.80
N PHE A 11 -9.73 9.81 -33.93
CA PHE A 11 -10.68 9.98 -32.84
C PHE A 11 -11.29 8.65 -32.38
N THR A 12 -11.67 7.78 -33.33
CA THR A 12 -12.18 6.45 -32.99
C THR A 12 -11.16 5.58 -32.27
N ILE A 13 -9.88 5.64 -32.67
CA ILE A 13 -8.80 4.89 -32.01
C ILE A 13 -8.59 5.38 -30.58
N ILE A 14 -8.60 6.70 -30.36
CA ILE A 14 -8.46 7.29 -29.02
C ILE A 14 -9.62 6.87 -28.11
N ILE A 15 -10.86 6.87 -28.62
CA ILE A 15 -12.02 6.41 -27.87
C ILE A 15 -11.88 4.93 -27.50
N MET A 16 -11.54 4.07 -28.47
CA MET A 16 -11.38 2.64 -28.21
C MET A 16 -10.28 2.36 -27.19
N TYR A 17 -9.14 3.06 -27.30
CA TYR A 17 -8.05 2.97 -26.32
C TYR A 17 -8.51 3.40 -24.94
N SER A 18 -9.21 4.53 -24.83
CA SER A 18 -9.68 5.07 -23.55
C SER A 18 -10.70 4.14 -22.89
N LEU A 19 -11.65 3.60 -23.66
CA LEU A 19 -12.61 2.60 -23.19
C LEU A 19 -11.92 1.31 -22.73
N GLY A 20 -10.93 0.84 -23.49
CA GLY A 20 -10.12 -0.33 -23.12
C GLY A 20 -9.33 -0.10 -21.82
N ALA A 21 -8.74 1.08 -21.66
CA ALA A 21 -8.02 1.45 -20.45
C ALA A 21 -8.96 1.50 -19.23
N ILE A 22 -10.12 2.16 -19.36
CA ILE A 22 -11.12 2.22 -18.28
C ILE A 22 -11.62 0.82 -17.93
N TYR A 23 -11.99 0.00 -18.92
CA TYR A 23 -12.41 -1.37 -18.71
C TYR A 23 -11.35 -2.19 -17.96
N SER A 24 -10.07 -2.07 -18.36
CA SER A 24 -8.97 -2.73 -17.68
C SER A 24 -8.85 -2.25 -16.23
N LEU A 25 -8.93 -0.94 -15.98
CA LEU A 25 -8.81 -0.38 -14.63
C LEU A 25 -10.01 -0.71 -13.75
N GLU A 26 -11.20 -0.84 -14.29
CA GLU A 26 -12.41 -1.21 -13.54
C GLU A 26 -12.36 -2.66 -13.08
N ASN A 27 -11.89 -3.56 -13.94
CA ASN A 27 -11.89 -5.01 -13.67
C ASN A 27 -10.59 -5.53 -13.02
N SER A 28 -9.60 -4.66 -12.79
CA SER A 28 -8.35 -5.01 -12.10
C SER A 28 -8.50 -4.95 -10.59
N ARG A 29 -7.68 -5.72 -9.84
CA ARG A 29 -7.61 -5.57 -8.38
C ARG A 29 -7.01 -4.21 -8.03
N VAL A 30 -7.31 -3.72 -6.83
CA VAL A 30 -6.83 -2.40 -6.41
C VAL A 30 -5.31 -2.35 -6.35
N GLU A 31 -4.65 -3.45 -5.99
CA GLU A 31 -3.19 -3.59 -5.97
C GLU A 31 -2.59 -3.40 -7.37
N ASP A 32 -3.21 -3.97 -8.40
CA ASP A 32 -2.72 -3.87 -9.78
C ASP A 32 -2.85 -2.42 -10.28
N VAL A 33 -3.93 -1.72 -9.90
CA VAL A 33 -4.10 -0.29 -10.19
C VAL A 33 -3.08 0.57 -9.44
N VAL A 34 -2.76 0.23 -8.19
CA VAL A 34 -1.67 0.88 -7.43
C VAL A 34 -0.33 0.68 -8.15
N LEU A 35 -0.01 -0.54 -8.59
CA LEU A 35 1.22 -0.82 -9.33
C LEU A 35 1.31 -0.01 -10.62
N CYS A 36 0.24 0.03 -11.42
CA CYS A 36 0.18 0.91 -12.59
C CYS A 36 0.45 2.38 -12.24
N SER A 37 -0.01 2.82 -11.07
CA SER A 37 0.13 4.21 -10.64
C SER A 37 1.55 4.57 -10.19
N VAL A 38 2.35 3.60 -9.70
CA VAL A 38 3.66 3.86 -9.07
C VAL A 38 4.86 3.37 -9.88
N GLU A 39 4.68 2.41 -10.78
CA GLU A 39 5.75 1.87 -11.62
C GLU A 39 5.79 2.53 -13.01
N ASP A 40 6.99 2.84 -13.48
CA ASP A 40 7.17 3.38 -14.83
C ASP A 40 7.24 2.24 -15.86
N ASN A 41 6.48 2.38 -16.96
CA ASN A 41 6.56 1.55 -18.18
C ASN A 41 6.14 0.08 -18.08
N THR A 42 5.47 -0.37 -17.01
CA THR A 42 4.98 -1.75 -16.91
C THR A 42 3.59 -1.95 -17.55
N HIS A 43 2.92 -0.85 -17.90
CA HIS A 43 1.55 -0.87 -18.41
C HIS A 43 1.37 0.03 -19.63
N TYR A 44 0.44 -0.35 -20.52
CA TYR A 44 0.04 0.47 -21.66
C TYR A 44 -0.75 1.73 -21.28
N ILE A 45 -1.10 1.88 -20.00
CA ILE A 45 -1.86 3.00 -19.44
C ILE A 45 -0.86 3.93 -18.71
N PRO A 46 -0.90 5.26 -18.95
CA PRO A 46 -0.04 6.19 -18.24
C PRO A 46 -0.25 6.14 -16.72
N ASN A 47 0.85 6.11 -15.96
CA ASN A 47 0.84 6.06 -14.49
C ASN A 47 0.00 7.18 -13.85
N SER A 48 0.07 8.40 -14.38
CA SER A 48 -0.72 9.55 -13.94
C SER A 48 -2.22 9.35 -14.13
N PHE A 49 -2.63 8.64 -15.19
CA PHE A 49 -4.03 8.29 -15.41
C PHE A 49 -4.49 7.20 -14.45
N CYS A 50 -3.67 6.17 -14.22
CA CYS A 50 -3.94 5.14 -13.22
C CYS A 50 -4.11 5.76 -11.82
N GLU A 51 -3.24 6.69 -11.43
CA GLU A 51 -3.32 7.38 -10.14
C GLU A 51 -4.58 8.24 -10.02
N PHE A 52 -4.88 9.00 -11.07
CA PHE A 52 -6.13 9.77 -11.14
C PHE A 52 -7.34 8.85 -11.01
N TYR A 53 -7.36 7.74 -11.73
CA TYR A 53 -8.47 6.80 -11.69
C TYR A 53 -8.62 6.16 -10.31
N LEU A 54 -7.50 5.73 -9.71
CA LEU A 54 -7.46 5.14 -8.37
C LEU A 54 -8.11 6.07 -7.34
N PHE A 55 -7.72 7.34 -7.32
CA PHE A 55 -8.15 8.28 -6.27
C PHE A 55 -9.54 8.91 -6.49
N ASN A 56 -10.11 8.79 -7.69
CA ASN A 56 -11.41 9.39 -7.99
C ASN A 56 -12.53 8.37 -8.23
N PHE A 57 -12.19 7.12 -8.62
CA PHE A 57 -13.18 6.11 -9.01
C PHE A 57 -12.99 4.75 -8.33
N ARG A 58 -11.83 4.50 -7.70
CA ARG A 58 -11.56 3.29 -6.90
C ARG A 58 -11.50 3.65 -5.42
N LEU A 59 -10.91 2.77 -4.61
CA LEU A 59 -10.92 2.81 -3.14
C LEU A 59 -12.34 2.66 -2.56
N THR A 60 -13.17 1.91 -3.28
CA THR A 60 -14.49 1.50 -2.80
C THR A 60 -14.35 0.54 -1.62
N LYS A 61 -15.43 0.32 -0.87
CA LYS A 61 -15.44 -0.69 0.20
C LYS A 61 -14.96 -2.06 -0.30
N GLN A 62 -15.40 -2.48 -1.49
CA GLN A 62 -14.97 -3.74 -2.10
C GLN A 62 -13.45 -3.77 -2.33
N ASP A 63 -12.88 -2.67 -2.86
CA ASP A 63 -11.43 -2.56 -3.06
C ASP A 63 -10.66 -2.71 -1.74
N LEU A 64 -11.15 -2.09 -0.67
CA LEU A 64 -10.51 -2.14 0.63
C LEU A 64 -10.67 -3.51 1.29
N ASP A 65 -11.83 -4.14 1.15
CA ASP A 65 -12.08 -5.50 1.63
C ASP A 65 -11.15 -6.49 0.90
N ASP A 66 -10.98 -6.35 -0.42
CA ASP A 66 -10.07 -7.18 -1.22
C ASP A 66 -8.61 -6.99 -0.79
N LEU A 67 -8.13 -5.74 -0.69
CA LEU A 67 -6.78 -5.43 -0.21
C LEU A 67 -6.51 -6.07 1.16
N GLN A 68 -7.44 -5.89 2.10
CA GLN A 68 -7.35 -6.39 3.46
C GLN A 68 -7.48 -7.90 3.55
N SER A 69 -8.12 -8.53 2.56
CA SER A 69 -8.24 -9.99 2.50
C SER A 69 -6.90 -10.69 2.21
N VAL A 70 -5.89 -9.96 1.72
CA VAL A 70 -4.58 -10.52 1.36
C VAL A 70 -3.46 -9.96 2.25
N GLY A 71 -3.12 -8.67 2.08
CA GLY A 71 -1.96 -8.05 2.74
C GLY A 71 -2.29 -6.82 3.57
N GLY A 72 -3.47 -6.24 3.37
CA GLY A 72 -3.85 -4.95 3.96
C GLY A 72 -2.92 -3.82 3.53
N ILE A 73 -2.86 -2.76 4.33
CA ILE A 73 -2.06 -1.57 4.02
C ILE A 73 -0.55 -1.84 3.93
N ALA A 74 -0.06 -2.98 4.44
CA ALA A 74 1.35 -3.35 4.34
C ALA A 74 1.82 -3.57 2.89
N PHE A 75 0.88 -3.89 1.98
CA PHE A 75 1.16 -3.92 0.53
C PHE A 75 1.79 -2.60 0.03
N LEU A 76 1.31 -1.46 0.54
CA LEU A 76 1.76 -0.14 0.12
C LEU A 76 3.20 0.18 0.58
N PHE A 77 3.78 -0.59 1.51
CA PHE A 77 5.12 -0.34 2.02
C PHE A 77 6.20 -0.52 0.95
N GLY A 78 5.91 -1.34 -0.07
CA GLY A 78 6.76 -1.57 -1.24
C GLY A 78 6.87 -0.38 -2.19
N ILE A 79 6.08 0.69 -2.00
CA ILE A 79 6.19 1.89 -2.85
C ILE A 79 7.54 2.57 -2.58
N SER A 80 8.43 2.50 -3.58
CA SER A 80 9.81 2.99 -3.53
C SER A 80 9.89 4.49 -3.27
N ASN A 81 9.03 5.29 -3.91
CA ASN A 81 8.97 6.72 -3.67
C ASN A 81 8.33 6.99 -2.30
N GLN A 82 9.14 7.40 -1.32
CA GLN A 82 8.69 7.59 0.05
C GLN A 82 7.56 8.63 0.17
N LYS A 83 7.62 9.75 -0.56
CA LYS A 83 6.56 10.76 -0.53
C LYS A 83 5.24 10.16 -1.04
N LYS A 84 5.32 9.43 -2.15
CA LYS A 84 4.17 8.77 -2.76
C LYS A 84 3.57 7.71 -1.83
N ARG A 85 4.41 6.91 -1.17
CA ARG A 85 3.99 5.90 -0.19
C ARG A 85 3.06 6.47 0.87
N TYR A 86 3.44 7.58 1.50
CA TYR A 86 2.62 8.18 2.56
C TYR A 86 1.33 8.80 2.02
N VAL A 87 1.33 9.37 0.81
CA VAL A 87 0.10 9.84 0.15
C VAL A 87 -0.89 8.69 -0.07
N TYR A 88 -0.39 7.52 -0.49
CA TYR A 88 -1.22 6.34 -0.70
C TYR A 88 -1.72 5.78 0.62
N LEU A 89 -0.85 5.67 1.63
CA LEU A 89 -1.27 5.26 2.97
C LEU A 89 -2.38 6.16 3.51
N ASP A 90 -2.22 7.48 3.43
CA ASP A 90 -3.26 8.44 3.85
C ASP A 90 -4.55 8.21 3.06
N LYS A 91 -4.49 8.12 1.73
CA LYS A 91 -5.69 7.89 0.90
C LYS A 91 -6.42 6.60 1.26
N PHE A 92 -5.71 5.49 1.44
CA PHE A 92 -6.35 4.22 1.77
C PHE A 92 -6.94 4.23 3.19
N ILE A 93 -6.21 4.76 4.17
CA ILE A 93 -6.66 4.88 5.56
C ILE A 93 -7.87 5.81 5.66
N ASP A 94 -7.84 6.96 4.99
CA ASP A 94 -8.95 7.93 4.98
C ASP A 94 -10.22 7.35 4.32
N ASN A 95 -10.07 6.38 3.40
CA ASN A 95 -11.20 5.64 2.82
C ASN A 95 -11.64 4.44 3.67
N GLY A 96 -10.99 4.16 4.81
CA GLY A 96 -11.40 3.15 5.78
C GLY A 96 -10.55 1.88 5.79
N ALA A 97 -9.39 1.86 5.13
CA ALA A 97 -8.45 0.74 5.28
C ALA A 97 -7.93 0.68 6.72
N SER A 98 -8.05 -0.49 7.36
CA SER A 98 -7.60 -0.70 8.73
C SER A 98 -6.08 -0.73 8.81
N VAL A 99 -5.56 0.00 9.79
CA VAL A 99 -4.14 0.01 10.16
C VAL A 99 -3.71 -1.21 11.00
N ASN A 100 -4.66 -2.09 11.31
CA ASN A 100 -4.46 -3.26 12.19
C ASN A 100 -4.75 -4.60 11.50
N THR A 101 -5.16 -4.61 10.23
CA THR A 101 -5.43 -5.87 9.52
C THR A 101 -4.14 -6.64 9.31
N LYS A 102 -4.09 -7.87 9.83
CA LYS A 102 -2.95 -8.77 9.63
C LYS A 102 -2.92 -9.26 8.20
N SER A 103 -1.73 -9.23 7.60
CA SER A 103 -1.48 -9.86 6.32
C SER A 103 -1.69 -11.38 6.43
N LYS A 104 -2.37 -11.98 5.46
CA LYS A 104 -2.52 -13.45 5.36
C LYS A 104 -1.27 -14.14 4.82
N ILE A 105 -0.33 -13.38 4.23
CA ILE A 105 0.89 -13.93 3.64
C ILE A 105 1.89 -14.31 4.74
N ASP A 106 2.13 -13.40 5.68
CA ASP A 106 3.11 -13.54 6.76
C ASP A 106 2.49 -13.51 8.16
N GLY A 107 1.18 -13.26 8.28
CA GLY A 107 0.50 -13.20 9.56
C GLY A 107 0.82 -11.94 10.39
N LEU A 108 1.51 -10.95 9.81
CA LEU A 108 1.96 -9.75 10.53
C LEU A 108 0.89 -8.65 10.48
N PRO A 109 0.59 -7.99 11.62
CA PRO A 109 0.02 -6.66 11.61
C PRO A 109 0.91 -5.67 10.84
N PRO A 110 0.36 -4.57 10.29
CA PRO A 110 1.15 -3.58 9.56
C PRO A 110 2.29 -3.00 10.39
N LEU A 111 2.07 -2.81 11.70
CA LEU A 111 3.10 -2.33 12.61
C LEU A 111 4.28 -3.30 12.73
N HIS A 112 4.03 -4.61 12.82
CA HIS A 112 5.08 -5.64 12.85
C HIS A 112 5.85 -5.72 11.54
N ALA A 113 5.18 -5.56 10.40
CA ALA A 113 5.85 -5.49 9.11
C ALA A 113 6.79 -4.27 9.04
N ALA A 114 6.38 -3.09 9.51
CA ALA A 114 7.24 -1.92 9.60
C ALA A 114 8.46 -2.13 10.54
N ILE A 115 8.25 -2.82 11.67
CA ILE A 115 9.32 -3.21 12.59
C ILE A 115 10.29 -4.20 11.93
N LEU A 116 9.79 -5.19 11.19
CA LEU A 116 10.60 -6.17 10.48
C LEU A 116 11.54 -5.47 9.48
N LEU A 117 10.99 -4.52 8.72
CA LEU A 117 11.71 -3.64 7.78
C LEU A 117 12.69 -2.68 8.47
N ASN A 118 12.62 -2.54 9.80
CA ASN A 118 13.40 -1.58 10.59
C ASN A 118 13.20 -0.12 10.12
N ASP A 119 12.02 0.21 9.59
CA ASP A 119 11.67 1.54 9.09
C ASP A 119 11.03 2.35 10.22
N LYS A 120 11.88 3.06 10.99
CA LYS A 120 11.45 3.91 12.12
C LYS A 120 10.33 4.88 11.72
N LYS A 121 10.42 5.50 10.54
CA LYS A 121 9.45 6.51 10.10
C LYS A 121 8.09 5.88 9.83
N LEU A 122 8.09 4.68 9.26
CA LEU A 122 6.86 3.94 9.03
C LEU A 122 6.24 3.43 10.34
N VAL A 123 7.06 3.00 11.31
CA VAL A 123 6.59 2.65 12.67
C VAL A 123 5.92 3.85 13.33
N GLU A 124 6.58 5.02 13.33
CA GLU A 124 6.05 6.26 13.89
C GLU A 124 4.73 6.68 13.22
N TYR A 125 4.70 6.62 11.88
CA TYR A 125 3.52 6.94 11.11
C TYR A 125 2.33 6.04 11.47
N LEU A 126 2.52 4.72 11.50
CA LEU A 126 1.45 3.77 11.83
C LEU A 126 0.90 3.98 13.24
N LEU A 127 1.78 4.19 14.21
CA LEU A 127 1.37 4.54 15.59
C LEU A 127 0.56 5.84 15.61
N SER A 128 0.97 6.87 14.86
CA SER A 128 0.22 8.13 14.76
C SER A 128 -1.16 7.97 14.10
N LYS A 129 -1.36 6.90 13.31
CA LYS A 129 -2.63 6.54 12.69
C LYS A 129 -3.48 5.57 13.52
N GLY A 130 -3.07 5.29 14.77
CA GLY A 130 -3.82 4.43 15.69
C GLY A 130 -3.58 2.93 15.50
N SER A 131 -2.43 2.53 14.94
CA SER A 131 -2.03 1.13 15.00
C SER A 131 -1.89 0.66 16.45
N ASP A 132 -2.43 -0.52 16.74
CA ASP A 132 -2.41 -1.14 18.06
C ASP A 132 -1.07 -1.87 18.28
N PRO A 133 -0.19 -1.37 19.17
CA PRO A 133 1.08 -2.03 19.47
C PRO A 133 0.90 -3.34 20.24
N GLN A 134 -0.26 -3.56 20.89
CA GLN A 134 -0.57 -4.77 21.64
C GLN A 134 -1.12 -5.90 20.78
N LEU A 135 -1.50 -5.61 19.53
CA LEU A 135 -1.95 -6.63 18.60
C LEU A 135 -0.83 -7.63 18.34
N LEU A 136 -1.08 -8.89 18.66
CA LEU A 136 -0.06 -9.93 18.51
C LEU A 136 0.10 -10.33 17.04
N ASP A 137 1.33 -10.61 16.60
CA ASP A 137 1.53 -11.28 15.32
C ASP A 137 0.95 -12.72 15.34
N SER A 138 0.73 -13.29 14.16
CA SER A 138 0.08 -14.61 14.07
C SER A 138 1.03 -15.78 14.31
N GLN A 139 2.34 -15.60 14.07
CA GLN A 139 3.32 -16.69 14.11
C GLN A 139 3.91 -16.87 15.51
N LEU A 140 4.49 -15.80 16.08
CA LEU A 140 5.20 -15.80 17.35
C LEU A 140 4.32 -15.36 18.51
N ARG A 141 3.13 -14.81 18.22
CA ARG A 141 2.20 -14.26 19.21
C ARG A 141 2.85 -13.16 20.07
N LEU A 142 3.67 -12.31 19.46
CA LEU A 142 4.35 -11.20 20.11
C LEU A 142 3.67 -9.88 19.77
N ASN A 143 3.57 -8.98 20.75
CA ASN A 143 3.24 -7.56 20.51
C ASN A 143 4.40 -6.85 19.82
N ALA A 144 4.24 -5.57 19.49
CA ALA A 144 5.26 -4.79 18.77
C ALA A 144 6.61 -4.74 19.50
N TYR A 145 6.61 -4.52 20.82
CA TYR A 145 7.83 -4.39 21.62
C TYR A 145 8.57 -5.72 21.75
N ASP A 146 7.84 -6.80 22.08
CA ASP A 146 8.42 -8.13 22.20
C ASP A 146 8.97 -8.64 20.85
N PHE A 147 8.29 -8.30 19.75
CA PHE A 147 8.71 -8.66 18.40
C PHE A 147 10.04 -7.99 18.01
N VAL A 148 10.23 -6.69 18.29
CA VAL A 148 11.52 -6.04 17.97
C VAL A 148 12.67 -6.60 18.80
N LEU A 149 12.43 -6.97 20.06
CA LEU A 149 13.43 -7.61 20.92
C LEU A 149 13.77 -9.03 20.42
N PHE A 150 12.76 -9.80 19.99
CA PHE A 150 12.99 -11.10 19.35
C PHE A 150 13.88 -10.96 18.11
N LEU A 151 13.59 -10.01 17.22
CA LEU A 151 14.39 -9.77 16.02
C LEU A 151 15.84 -9.37 16.36
N LYS A 152 16.04 -8.51 17.37
CA LYS A 152 17.37 -8.12 17.85
C LYS A 152 18.17 -9.31 18.40
N ARG A 153 17.52 -10.25 19.10
CA ARG A 153 18.18 -11.49 19.56
C ARG A 153 18.52 -12.43 18.40
N LYS A 154 17.64 -12.52 17.39
CA LYS A 154 17.84 -13.38 16.22
C LYS A 154 18.94 -12.89 15.29
N ASN A 155 19.07 -11.57 15.12
CA ASN A 155 20.11 -10.94 14.33
C ASN A 155 20.53 -9.61 14.96
N ASP A 156 21.64 -9.63 15.69
CA ASP A 156 22.14 -8.49 16.44
C ASP A 156 22.87 -7.45 15.58
N SER A 157 23.29 -7.83 14.36
CA SER A 157 23.97 -6.96 13.39
C SER A 157 23.07 -5.83 12.86
N ILE A 158 21.75 -6.02 12.85
CA ILE A 158 20.80 -4.97 12.46
C ILE A 158 20.59 -4.03 13.64
N ASN A 159 20.93 -2.74 13.47
CA ASN A 159 20.70 -1.73 14.48
C ASN A 159 19.21 -1.38 14.59
N ARG A 160 18.56 -1.87 15.65
CA ARG A 160 17.14 -1.65 15.96
C ARG A 160 16.93 -0.69 17.14
N ILE A 161 17.98 -0.04 17.65
CA ILE A 161 17.94 0.74 18.90
C ILE A 161 16.87 1.85 18.83
N GLU A 162 16.78 2.53 17.69
CA GLU A 162 15.81 3.61 17.50
C GLU A 162 14.35 3.12 17.56
N VAL A 163 14.05 1.99 16.93
CA VAL A 163 12.71 1.37 16.96
C VAL A 163 12.40 0.84 18.35
N ILE A 164 13.38 0.21 19.02
CA ILE A 164 13.24 -0.27 20.41
C ILE A 164 12.92 0.89 21.35
N ARG A 165 13.65 2.00 21.25
CA ARG A 165 13.43 3.17 22.11
C ARG A 165 12.04 3.76 21.88
N MET A 166 11.63 3.90 20.63
CA MET A 166 10.29 4.39 20.28
C MET A 166 9.20 3.53 20.92
N LEU A 167 9.27 2.22 20.74
CA LEU A 167 8.27 1.29 21.28
C LEU A 167 8.31 1.22 22.83
N SER A 168 9.47 1.42 23.46
CA SER A 168 9.60 1.43 24.92
C SER A 168 8.91 2.62 25.60
N THR A 169 8.64 3.70 24.85
CA THR A 169 7.99 4.91 25.38
C THR A 169 6.47 4.88 25.25
N ILE A 170 5.92 3.87 24.57
CA ILE A 170 4.48 3.70 24.44
C ILE A 170 4.01 3.03 25.72
N ASN A 171 3.21 3.72 26.53
CA ASN A 171 2.55 3.10 27.67
C ASN A 171 1.56 2.05 27.13
N LEU A 172 1.95 0.78 27.26
CA LEU A 172 1.15 -0.40 26.96
C LEU A 172 0.19 -0.75 28.11
#